data_AF-A0A1T4Q1Z8-F1
#
_entry.id   AF-A0A1T4Q1Z8-F1
#
_cell.length_a   1.000
_cell.length_b   1.000
_cell.length_c   1.000
_cell.angle_alpha   90.00
_cell.angle_beta   90.00
_cell.angle_gamma   90.00
#
_symmetry.space_group_name_H-M   'P 1'
#
loop_
_entity.id
_entity.type
_entity.pdbx_description
1 polymer ?
#
loop_
_entity_poly.entity_id
_entity_poly.type
_entity_poly.pdbx_seq_one_letter_code
_entity_poly.pdbx_strand_id
1 'polypeptide(L)'
;EYIKIAGVQVTSENCDDLSVIDGVSGTVEYNPDTKTLTLEDARIEVGDDRSGIESSVENLTIVVRGTCNLSTAKAAISLRENTTITGGGTLSTASSTDCAIYLQFSLSLTIDGCRVEAKGEYGIAGYNGENGEHLTIKNATVTAEGSKGSICDLASLTLEGCKITQPVGAAFNESKHAVCDADGNIIKSKIDIKPSDPDAIERISLEEPAYRGIYNLLGIKLNIPFEQLPSGVYIVDGVKVFKK
;
A
#
# COMPACT_ATOMS: atom_id res chain seq x y z
N GLU A 1 3.93 -13.96 21.06
CA GLU A 1 3.77 -13.58 19.64
C GLU A 1 3.21 -14.74 18.84
N TYR A 2 2.50 -14.44 17.76
CA TYR A 2 2.02 -15.40 16.78
C TYR A 2 1.80 -14.67 15.46
N ILE A 3 1.83 -15.42 14.37
CA ILE A 3 1.30 -14.98 13.08
C ILE A 3 0.38 -16.08 12.52
N LYS A 4 -0.75 -15.67 11.96
CA LYS A 4 -1.69 -16.53 11.26
C LYS A 4 -1.89 -16.03 9.85
N ILE A 5 -1.95 -16.97 8.91
CA ILE A 5 -2.24 -16.72 7.50
C ILE A 5 -3.49 -17.51 7.15
N ALA A 6 -4.49 -16.84 6.56
CA ALA A 6 -5.79 -17.45 6.26
C ALA A 6 -6.43 -18.16 7.48
N GLY A 7 -6.17 -17.66 8.70
CA GLY A 7 -6.62 -18.23 9.96
C GLY A 7 -5.81 -19.43 10.49
N VAL A 8 -4.83 -19.93 9.74
CA VAL A 8 -3.94 -21.03 10.15
C VAL A 8 -2.70 -20.46 10.83
N GLN A 9 -2.34 -20.99 11.99
CA GLN A 9 -1.14 -20.57 12.70
C GLN A 9 0.13 -21.02 11.98
N VAL A 10 1.06 -20.08 11.81
CA VAL A 10 2.39 -20.38 11.28
C VAL A 10 3.23 -21.04 12.37
N THR A 11 3.91 -22.11 12.02
CA THR A 11 4.79 -22.91 12.86
C THR A 11 6.09 -23.18 12.12
N SER A 12 7.08 -23.77 12.79
CA SER A 12 8.32 -24.23 12.15
C SER A 12 8.10 -25.31 11.09
N GLU A 13 6.91 -25.90 10.99
CA GLU A 13 6.60 -26.95 10.01
C GLU A 13 6.07 -26.38 8.68
N ASN A 14 5.50 -25.18 8.69
CA ASN A 14 4.89 -24.57 7.50
C ASN A 14 5.46 -23.19 7.14
N CYS A 15 6.37 -22.64 7.94
CA CYS A 15 6.87 -21.29 7.75
C CYS A 15 7.57 -21.07 6.41
N ASP A 16 8.21 -22.11 5.86
CA ASP A 16 8.96 -22.01 4.60
C ASP A 16 8.07 -22.12 3.35
N ASP A 17 6.83 -22.61 3.50
CA ASP A 17 5.85 -22.67 2.41
C ASP A 17 4.42 -22.62 2.97
N LEU A 18 3.84 -21.42 2.94
CA LEU A 18 2.48 -21.16 3.42
C LEU A 18 1.44 -21.33 2.31
N SER A 19 1.85 -21.63 1.07
CA SER A 19 0.92 -21.94 -0.03
C SER A 19 0.20 -23.28 0.19
N VAL A 20 0.67 -24.10 1.13
CA VAL A 20 -0.02 -25.32 1.59
C VAL A 20 -1.32 -25.04 2.34
N ILE A 21 -1.54 -23.80 2.77
CA ILE A 21 -2.75 -23.37 3.48
C ILE A 21 -3.87 -23.11 2.47
N ASP A 22 -5.05 -23.67 2.73
CA ASP A 22 -6.23 -23.45 1.88
C ASP A 22 -6.58 -21.95 1.76
N GLY A 23 -6.81 -21.51 0.52
CA GLY A 23 -7.01 -20.10 0.18
C GLY A 23 -5.73 -19.28 -0.02
N VAL A 24 -4.54 -19.89 0.07
CA VAL A 24 -3.25 -19.22 -0.18
C VAL A 24 -2.63 -19.72 -1.49
N SER A 25 -2.11 -18.80 -2.31
CA SER A 25 -1.36 -19.12 -3.54
C SER A 25 -0.27 -18.09 -3.81
N GLY A 26 0.61 -18.38 -4.77
CA GLY A 26 1.85 -17.63 -5.00
C GLY A 26 2.90 -18.00 -3.94
N THR A 27 3.95 -17.18 -3.83
CA THR A 27 5.00 -17.41 -2.83
C THR A 27 4.66 -16.66 -1.55
N VAL A 28 4.42 -17.43 -0.48
CA VAL A 28 4.16 -16.92 0.87
C VAL A 28 5.03 -17.72 1.83
N GLU A 29 5.95 -17.04 2.51
CA GLU A 29 6.89 -17.65 3.45
C GLU A 29 7.13 -16.70 4.62
N TYR A 30 7.38 -17.24 5.80
CA TYR A 30 7.69 -16.50 7.01
C TYR A 30 9.02 -16.97 7.57
N ASN A 31 9.99 -16.08 7.66
CA ASN A 31 11.26 -16.33 8.31
C ASN A 31 11.18 -15.87 9.78
N PRO A 32 11.17 -16.79 10.77
CA PRO A 32 11.03 -16.43 12.18
C PRO A 32 12.26 -15.72 12.75
N ASP A 33 13.47 -15.99 12.24
CA ASP A 33 14.72 -15.39 12.75
C ASP A 33 14.80 -13.89 12.43
N THR A 34 14.32 -13.52 11.24
CA THR A 34 14.30 -12.13 10.74
C THR A 34 12.93 -11.46 10.91
N LYS A 35 11.93 -12.19 11.41
CA LYS A 35 10.54 -11.76 11.53
C LYS A 35 9.99 -11.18 10.22
N THR A 36 10.28 -11.86 9.12
CA THR A 36 9.94 -11.39 7.76
C THR A 36 8.90 -12.31 7.14
N LEU A 37 7.73 -11.76 6.78
CA LEU A 37 6.74 -12.41 5.92
C LEU A 37 6.96 -11.93 4.48
N THR A 38 7.37 -12.82 3.58
CA THR A 38 7.49 -12.52 2.15
C THR A 38 6.19 -12.86 1.44
N LEU A 39 5.68 -11.94 0.64
CA LEU A 39 4.58 -12.11 -0.30
C LEU A 39 5.10 -11.82 -1.71
N GLU A 40 5.11 -12.81 -2.60
CA GLU A 40 5.53 -12.64 -3.99
C GLU A 40 4.49 -13.25 -4.94
N ASP A 41 3.84 -12.36 -5.71
CA ASP A 41 2.67 -12.66 -6.55
C ASP A 41 1.60 -13.48 -5.82
N ALA A 42 1.44 -13.18 -4.53
CA ALA A 42 0.61 -13.94 -3.60
C ALA A 42 -0.87 -13.62 -3.73
N ARG A 43 -1.74 -14.61 -3.48
CA ARG A 43 -3.16 -14.39 -3.22
C ARG A 43 -3.58 -15.09 -1.94
N ILE A 44 -4.31 -14.38 -1.09
CA ILE A 44 -4.91 -14.92 0.14
C ILE A 44 -6.40 -14.58 0.09
N GLU A 45 -7.22 -15.58 -0.17
CA GLU A 45 -8.67 -15.44 -0.34
C GLU A 45 -9.40 -16.34 0.66
N VAL A 46 -10.08 -15.75 1.64
CA VAL A 46 -10.84 -16.49 2.66
C VAL A 46 -12.24 -15.92 2.85
N GLY A 47 -13.25 -16.77 2.73
CA GLY A 47 -14.66 -16.38 2.75
C GLY A 47 -15.33 -16.33 4.14
N ASP A 48 -14.65 -16.78 5.20
CA ASP A 48 -15.22 -16.88 6.56
C ASP A 48 -14.84 -15.68 7.44
N ASP A 49 -15.17 -15.74 8.74
CA ASP A 49 -14.73 -14.80 9.79
C ASP A 49 -13.21 -14.86 10.09
N ARG A 50 -12.38 -15.01 9.07
CA ARG A 50 -10.92 -15.12 9.13
C ARG A 50 -10.25 -13.90 8.52
N SER A 51 -9.19 -13.42 9.18
CA SER A 51 -8.26 -12.45 8.60
C SER A 51 -7.30 -13.13 7.63
N GLY A 52 -6.82 -12.37 6.64
CA GLY A 52 -5.82 -12.84 5.69
C GLY A 52 -4.47 -12.97 6.39
N ILE A 53 -4.06 -11.92 7.10
CA ILE A 53 -2.88 -11.88 7.95
C ILE A 53 -3.29 -11.38 9.33
N GLU A 54 -2.98 -12.13 10.38
CA GLU A 54 -3.14 -11.70 11.77
C GLU A 54 -1.79 -11.85 12.49
N SER A 55 -1.26 -10.79 13.11
CA SER A 55 0.05 -10.83 13.76
C SER A 55 0.10 -10.13 15.12
N SER A 56 0.83 -10.75 16.05
CA SER A 56 1.37 -10.16 17.29
C SER A 56 2.89 -10.33 17.39
N VAL A 57 3.56 -10.43 16.24
CA VAL A 57 5.03 -10.47 16.16
C VAL A 57 5.57 -9.06 16.26
N GLU A 58 6.41 -8.82 17.26
CA GLU A 58 7.03 -7.51 17.47
C GLU A 58 8.01 -7.18 16.34
N ASN A 59 7.83 -6.02 15.68
CA ASN A 59 8.64 -5.54 14.57
C ASN A 59 8.59 -6.45 13.33
N LEU A 60 7.41 -6.96 12.99
CA LEU A 60 7.19 -7.74 11.77
C LEU A 60 7.54 -6.92 10.53
N THR A 61 8.25 -7.52 9.57
CA THR A 61 8.42 -6.96 8.22
C THR A 61 7.63 -7.79 7.21
N ILE A 62 6.73 -7.16 6.46
CA ILE A 62 6.00 -7.75 5.34
C ILE A 62 6.65 -7.25 4.05
N VAL A 63 7.35 -8.12 3.33
CA VAL A 63 8.02 -7.80 2.06
C VAL A 63 7.11 -8.19 0.92
N VAL A 64 6.61 -7.20 0.19
CA VAL A 64 5.70 -7.34 -0.95
C VAL A 64 6.49 -7.24 -2.25
N ARG A 65 6.44 -8.29 -3.05
CA ARG A 65 7.03 -8.37 -4.40
C ARG A 65 5.95 -8.72 -5.41
N GLY A 66 6.13 -8.23 -6.63
CA GLY A 66 5.12 -8.43 -7.68
C GLY A 66 3.77 -7.81 -7.29
N THR A 67 2.68 -8.52 -7.58
CA THR A 67 1.31 -8.09 -7.27
C THR A 67 0.63 -9.08 -6.34
N CYS A 68 0.39 -8.66 -5.10
CA CYS A 68 -0.21 -9.46 -4.05
C CYS A 68 -1.64 -9.00 -3.75
N ASN A 69 -2.56 -9.95 -3.52
CA ASN A 69 -3.98 -9.67 -3.29
C ASN A 69 -4.48 -10.42 -2.06
N LEU A 70 -5.11 -9.70 -1.13
CA LEU A 70 -5.79 -10.26 0.03
C LEU A 70 -7.28 -9.90 -0.07
N SER A 71 -8.16 -10.89 -0.02
CA SER A 71 -9.61 -10.69 -0.05
C SER A 71 -10.28 -11.51 1.04
N THR A 72 -10.87 -10.83 2.03
CA THR A 72 -11.43 -11.46 3.24
C THR A 72 -12.77 -10.88 3.64
N ALA A 73 -13.53 -11.61 4.47
CA ALA A 73 -14.71 -11.02 5.11
C ALA A 73 -14.30 -10.08 6.26
N LYS A 74 -13.49 -10.58 7.20
CA LYS A 74 -12.90 -9.82 8.31
C LYS A 74 -11.76 -8.92 7.86
N ALA A 75 -11.04 -8.33 8.82
CA ALA A 75 -9.91 -7.49 8.50
C ALA A 75 -8.85 -8.24 7.68
N ALA A 76 -8.47 -7.73 6.51
CA ALA A 76 -7.55 -8.43 5.63
C ALA A 76 -6.15 -8.53 6.26
N ILE A 77 -5.71 -7.46 6.93
CA ILE A 77 -4.53 -7.44 7.79
C ILE A 77 -4.93 -6.91 9.17
N SER A 78 -4.65 -7.68 10.23
CA SER A 78 -4.89 -7.30 11.62
C SER A 78 -3.59 -7.36 12.42
N LEU A 79 -3.18 -6.22 12.97
CA LEU A 79 -1.89 -6.05 13.65
C LEU A 79 -2.08 -5.71 15.12
N ARG A 80 -1.27 -6.34 15.98
CA ARG A 80 -1.19 -6.06 17.42
C ARG A 80 0.16 -5.48 17.86
N GLU A 81 1.13 -5.45 16.95
CA GLU A 81 2.50 -5.00 17.22
C GLU A 81 3.05 -4.22 16.02
N ASN A 82 4.14 -3.48 16.25
CA ASN A 82 4.79 -2.67 15.22
C ASN A 82 5.11 -3.50 13.97
N THR A 83 4.76 -2.96 12.81
CA THR A 83 4.90 -3.66 11.53
C THR A 83 5.36 -2.71 10.42
N THR A 84 6.21 -3.20 9.53
CA THR A 84 6.60 -2.51 8.30
C THR A 84 6.14 -3.28 7.07
N ILE A 85 5.49 -2.63 6.12
CA ILE A 85 5.17 -3.16 4.79
C ILE A 85 6.10 -2.50 3.77
N THR A 86 6.85 -3.28 3.00
CA THR A 86 7.86 -2.78 2.04
C THR A 86 8.02 -3.71 0.83
N GLY A 87 9.10 -3.62 0.05
CA GLY A 87 9.47 -4.57 -1.01
C GLY A 87 9.25 -4.09 -2.45
N GLY A 88 8.67 -2.90 -2.65
CA GLY A 88 8.48 -2.29 -3.97
C GLY A 88 7.35 -2.87 -4.83
N GLY A 89 6.69 -3.94 -4.38
CA GLY A 89 5.51 -4.52 -5.02
C GLY A 89 4.21 -3.76 -4.74
N THR A 90 3.10 -4.33 -5.22
CA THR A 90 1.74 -3.86 -4.96
C THR A 90 1.01 -4.85 -4.06
N LEU A 91 0.41 -4.35 -2.99
CA LEU A 91 -0.43 -5.11 -2.07
C LEU A 91 -1.85 -4.52 -2.08
N SER A 92 -2.80 -5.26 -2.64
CA SER A 92 -4.22 -4.90 -2.62
C SER A 92 -4.91 -5.69 -1.51
N THR A 93 -5.54 -5.00 -0.56
CA THR A 93 -6.29 -5.57 0.55
C THR A 93 -7.76 -5.18 0.44
N ALA A 94 -8.63 -6.18 0.49
CA ALA A 94 -10.08 -6.02 0.43
C ALA A 94 -10.74 -6.73 1.61
N SER A 95 -11.53 -6.00 2.39
CA SER A 95 -12.42 -6.54 3.41
C SER A 95 -13.88 -6.23 3.06
N SER A 96 -14.78 -7.18 3.21
CA SER A 96 -16.21 -6.94 2.93
C SER A 96 -17.01 -6.43 4.12
N THR A 97 -16.58 -6.71 5.35
CA THR A 97 -17.35 -6.38 6.57
C THR A 97 -16.52 -5.70 7.67
N ASP A 98 -15.25 -5.39 7.42
CA ASP A 98 -14.32 -4.86 8.42
C ASP A 98 -13.28 -3.92 7.76
N CYS A 99 -12.18 -3.65 8.45
CA CYS A 99 -11.07 -2.84 7.97
C CYS A 99 -10.23 -3.58 6.92
N ALA A 100 -9.74 -2.91 5.87
CA ALA A 100 -8.74 -3.56 5.01
C ALA A 100 -7.43 -3.79 5.79
N ILE A 101 -7.00 -2.79 6.55
CA ILE A 101 -5.85 -2.88 7.46
C ILE A 101 -6.26 -2.31 8.81
N TYR A 102 -6.09 -3.12 9.86
CA TYR A 102 -6.50 -2.80 11.22
C TYR A 102 -5.32 -2.80 12.19
N LEU A 103 -5.12 -1.66 12.86
CA LEU A 103 -4.15 -1.48 13.94
C LEU A 103 -4.90 -1.57 15.26
N GLN A 104 -4.68 -2.62 16.07
CA GLN A 104 -5.50 -2.83 17.27
C GLN A 104 -5.20 -1.85 18.40
N PHE A 105 -4.02 -1.90 19.01
CA PHE A 105 -3.74 -1.03 20.17
C PHE A 105 -2.24 -0.74 20.23
N SER A 106 -1.87 0.52 20.50
CA SER A 106 -0.52 0.94 20.84
C SER A 106 0.58 0.41 19.91
N LEU A 107 0.41 0.59 18.60
CA LEU A 107 1.36 0.12 17.60
C LEU A 107 1.54 1.11 16.45
N SER A 108 2.68 0.99 15.77
CA SER A 108 3.01 1.73 14.56
C SER A 108 3.00 0.82 13.33
N LEU A 109 2.27 1.22 12.29
CA LEU A 109 2.39 0.66 10.95
C LEU A 109 3.18 1.62 10.07
N THR A 110 4.23 1.12 9.43
CA THR A 110 4.99 1.84 8.42
C THR A 110 4.78 1.21 7.05
N ILE A 111 4.41 2.00 6.05
CA ILE A 111 4.36 1.60 4.63
C ILE A 111 5.51 2.32 3.91
N ASP A 112 6.56 1.58 3.53
CA ASP A 112 7.82 2.14 3.00
C ASP A 112 8.13 1.64 1.59
N GLY A 113 8.10 2.56 0.61
CA GLY A 113 8.61 2.31 -0.73
C GLY A 113 7.84 1.29 -1.56
N CYS A 114 6.57 1.02 -1.24
CA CYS A 114 5.71 0.09 -1.98
C CYS A 114 4.35 0.72 -2.35
N ARG A 115 3.49 -0.06 -3.00
CA ARG A 115 2.10 0.33 -3.28
C ARG A 115 1.14 -0.47 -2.42
N VAL A 116 0.22 0.20 -1.72
CA VAL A 116 -0.85 -0.43 -0.94
C VAL A 116 -2.21 0.10 -1.37
N GLU A 117 -3.15 -0.79 -1.65
CA GLU A 117 -4.53 -0.46 -2.01
C GLU A 117 -5.47 -1.09 -0.99
N ALA A 118 -5.97 -0.28 -0.05
CA ALA A 118 -6.77 -0.72 1.07
C ALA A 118 -8.25 -0.38 0.88
N LYS A 119 -9.12 -1.40 0.79
CA LYS A 119 -10.57 -1.24 0.67
C LYS A 119 -11.33 -2.05 1.71
N GLY A 120 -12.22 -1.40 2.46
CA GLY A 120 -13.03 -2.06 3.47
C GLY A 120 -14.30 -1.29 3.85
N GLU A 121 -14.97 -1.71 4.92
CA GLU A 121 -15.86 -0.77 5.65
C GLU A 121 -15.03 0.39 6.19
N TYR A 122 -13.81 0.08 6.63
CA TYR A 122 -12.75 1.03 6.90
C TYR A 122 -11.55 0.71 6.00
N GLY A 123 -10.90 1.72 5.41
CA GLY A 123 -9.72 1.49 4.57
C GLY A 123 -8.53 1.05 5.42
N ILE A 124 -7.94 2.01 6.13
CA ILE A 124 -6.90 1.79 7.14
C ILE A 124 -7.37 2.43 8.43
N ALA A 125 -7.53 1.64 9.50
CA ALA A 125 -8.04 2.14 10.77
C ALA A 125 -7.24 1.65 11.97
N GLY A 126 -7.18 2.47 13.02
CA GLY A 126 -6.84 2.01 14.37
C GLY A 126 -8.07 1.58 15.14
N TYR A 127 -7.96 1.41 16.46
CA TYR A 127 -9.11 1.02 17.30
C TYR A 127 -10.00 2.21 17.65
N ASN A 128 -9.39 3.32 18.06
CA ASN A 128 -10.14 4.57 18.31
C ASN A 128 -9.28 5.85 18.16
N GLY A 129 -7.98 5.72 17.91
CA GLY A 129 -7.05 6.84 17.78
C GLY A 129 -6.59 7.46 19.11
N GLU A 130 -7.01 6.90 20.23
CA GLU A 130 -6.62 7.32 21.57
C GLU A 130 -5.64 6.33 22.24
N ASN A 131 -5.37 5.19 21.61
CA ASN A 131 -4.55 4.12 22.17
C ASN A 131 -3.14 4.03 21.57
N GLY A 132 -2.68 5.06 20.84
CA GLY A 132 -1.32 5.11 20.27
C GLY A 132 -1.17 4.35 18.95
N GLU A 133 -2.21 4.33 18.11
CA GLU A 133 -2.20 3.76 16.77
C GLU A 133 -1.61 4.76 15.77
N HIS A 134 -0.40 4.51 15.29
CA HIS A 134 0.33 5.42 14.40
C HIS A 134 0.48 4.84 13.01
N LEU A 135 0.14 5.61 11.97
CA LEU A 135 0.39 5.26 10.58
C LEU A 135 1.48 6.16 10.00
N THR A 136 2.55 5.57 9.49
CA THR A 136 3.59 6.27 8.73
C THR A 136 3.60 5.77 7.29
N ILE A 137 3.51 6.69 6.33
CA ILE A 137 3.64 6.40 4.91
C ILE A 137 4.89 7.10 4.40
N LYS A 138 5.81 6.34 3.82
CA LYS A 138 7.14 6.81 3.44
C LYS A 138 7.46 6.44 2.01
N ASN A 139 7.64 7.44 1.15
CA ASN A 139 7.97 7.26 -0.27
C ASN A 139 7.10 6.19 -0.99
N ALA A 140 5.86 6.04 -0.56
CA ALA A 140 4.95 4.97 -0.97
C ALA A 140 3.72 5.55 -1.69
N THR A 141 3.06 4.70 -2.46
CA THR A 141 1.74 5.01 -3.05
C THR A 141 0.67 4.26 -2.28
N VAL A 142 -0.26 4.97 -1.66
CA VAL A 142 -1.33 4.35 -0.87
C VAL A 142 -2.68 4.84 -1.38
N THR A 143 -3.61 3.92 -1.62
CA THR A 143 -5.01 4.27 -1.78
C THR A 143 -5.83 3.64 -0.68
N ALA A 144 -6.74 4.40 -0.08
CA ALA A 144 -7.60 3.90 0.99
C ALA A 144 -9.06 4.29 0.72
N GLU A 145 -9.98 3.33 0.81
CA GLU A 145 -11.41 3.54 0.61
C GLU A 145 -12.21 2.78 1.69
N GLY A 146 -12.96 3.51 2.50
CA GLY A 146 -13.80 2.94 3.55
C GLY A 146 -15.15 3.64 3.65
N SER A 147 -16.25 2.87 3.59
CA SER A 147 -17.61 3.40 3.65
C SER A 147 -17.97 4.06 5.00
N LYS A 148 -17.24 3.69 6.07
CA LYS A 148 -17.34 4.27 7.42
C LYS A 148 -16.17 5.21 7.74
N GLY A 149 -15.02 5.04 7.09
CA GLY A 149 -13.89 5.96 7.10
C GLY A 149 -12.70 5.40 6.31
N SER A 150 -12.10 6.20 5.42
CA SER A 150 -11.02 5.73 4.55
C SER A 150 -9.68 5.61 5.28
N ILE A 151 -9.31 6.62 6.08
CA ILE A 151 -8.17 6.57 7.00
C ILE A 151 -8.64 7.24 8.30
N CYS A 152 -8.86 6.45 9.37
CA CYS A 152 -9.50 6.93 10.60
C CYS A 152 -9.08 6.15 11.85
N ASP A 153 -9.56 6.59 13.02
CA ASP A 153 -9.30 5.97 14.32
C ASP A 153 -7.79 5.81 14.61
N LEU A 154 -6.98 6.77 14.17
CA LEU A 154 -5.52 6.80 14.37
C LEU A 154 -5.13 7.92 15.33
N ALA A 155 -4.11 7.68 16.15
CA ALA A 155 -3.50 8.69 16.99
C ALA A 155 -2.69 9.68 16.15
N SER A 156 -2.01 9.21 15.10
CA SER A 156 -1.38 10.09 14.12
C SER A 156 -1.25 9.46 12.73
N LEU A 157 -1.13 10.35 11.74
CA LEU A 157 -0.70 10.04 10.39
C LEU A 157 0.55 10.86 10.04
N THR A 158 1.65 10.18 9.74
CA THR A 158 2.91 10.79 9.30
C THR A 158 3.13 10.50 7.82
N LEU A 159 3.42 11.54 7.04
CA LEU A 159 3.73 11.43 5.61
C LEU A 159 5.18 11.87 5.37
N GLU A 160 6.04 10.93 4.99
CA GLU A 160 7.46 11.18 4.71
C GLU A 160 7.71 11.04 3.20
N GLY A 161 8.13 12.12 2.55
CA GLY A 161 8.36 12.12 1.10
C GLY A 161 7.10 11.83 0.26
N CYS A 162 5.91 11.95 0.85
CA CYS A 162 4.62 11.76 0.19
C CYS A 162 3.59 12.80 0.66
N LYS A 163 2.46 12.87 -0.04
CA LYS A 163 1.35 13.78 0.28
C LYS A 163 0.02 13.17 -0.14
N ILE A 164 -1.06 13.58 0.53
CA ILE A 164 -2.41 13.32 0.06
C ILE A 164 -2.64 14.14 -1.21
N THR A 165 -3.01 13.47 -2.30
CA THR A 165 -3.24 14.08 -3.62
C THR A 165 -4.71 14.16 -3.96
N GLN A 166 -5.52 13.22 -3.46
CA GLN A 166 -6.97 13.23 -3.58
C GLN A 166 -7.61 12.72 -2.28
N PRO A 167 -8.78 13.26 -1.89
CA PRO A 167 -9.39 14.49 -2.40
C PRO A 167 -8.50 15.72 -2.15
N VAL A 168 -8.61 16.75 -3.00
CA VAL A 168 -7.85 18.00 -2.79
C VAL A 168 -8.29 18.67 -1.50
N GLY A 169 -7.32 19.11 -0.69
CA GLY A 169 -7.58 19.72 0.62
C GLY A 169 -7.78 18.72 1.75
N ALA A 170 -7.73 17.41 1.47
CA ALA A 170 -7.76 16.39 2.50
C ALA A 170 -6.52 16.46 3.40
N ALA A 171 -6.73 16.39 4.71
CA ALA A 171 -5.67 16.42 5.71
C ALA A 171 -6.05 15.60 6.94
N PHE A 172 -5.04 15.13 7.67
CA PHE A 172 -5.27 14.48 8.96
C PHE A 172 -5.74 15.50 9.99
N ASN A 173 -6.83 15.20 10.69
CA ASN A 173 -7.38 16.01 11.76
C ASN A 173 -7.24 15.26 13.08
N GLU A 174 -6.33 15.73 13.93
CA GLU A 174 -6.01 15.10 15.23
C GLU A 174 -7.24 15.03 16.15
N SER A 175 -8.10 16.04 16.16
CA SER A 175 -9.31 16.04 16.99
C SER A 175 -10.40 15.08 16.51
N LYS A 176 -10.29 14.59 15.26
CA LYS A 176 -11.19 13.60 14.66
C LYS A 176 -10.53 12.23 14.51
N HIS A 177 -9.24 12.12 14.81
CA HIS A 177 -8.44 10.90 14.60
C HIS A 177 -8.51 10.35 13.17
N ALA A 178 -8.71 11.21 12.17
CA ALA A 178 -9.01 10.78 10.81
C ALA A 178 -8.57 11.77 9.74
N VAL A 179 -8.47 11.30 8.50
CA VAL A 179 -8.34 12.18 7.33
C VAL A 179 -9.71 12.77 7.00
N CYS A 180 -9.77 14.10 7.04
CA CYS A 180 -10.97 14.87 6.78
C CYS A 180 -10.84 15.73 5.52
N ASP A 181 -11.98 16.11 4.95
CA ASP A 181 -12.07 17.15 3.93
C ASP A 181 -11.84 18.56 4.53
N ALA A 182 -11.88 19.58 3.68
CA ALA A 182 -11.66 20.97 4.07
C ALA A 182 -12.73 21.52 5.04
N ASP A 183 -13.92 20.91 5.08
CA ASP A 183 -15.00 21.25 6.00
C ASP A 183 -14.90 20.48 7.33
N GLY A 184 -13.91 19.60 7.47
CA GLY A 184 -13.65 18.80 8.67
C GLY A 184 -14.47 17.51 8.76
N ASN A 185 -15.12 17.08 7.67
CA ASN A 185 -15.84 15.81 7.63
C ASN A 185 -14.89 14.65 7.32
N ILE A 186 -15.07 13.52 7.99
CA ILE A 186 -14.30 12.30 7.74
C ILE A 186 -14.55 11.83 6.31
N ILE A 187 -13.47 11.61 5.56
CA ILE A 187 -13.53 11.15 4.18
C ILE A 187 -13.90 9.66 4.14
N LYS A 188 -14.96 9.35 3.40
CA LYS A 188 -15.48 7.99 3.16
C LYS A 188 -15.35 7.55 1.70
N SER A 189 -14.84 8.43 0.86
CA SER A 189 -14.46 8.13 -0.52
C SER A 189 -12.97 7.79 -0.59
N LYS A 190 -12.53 7.35 -1.77
CA LYS A 190 -11.13 7.01 -1.99
C LYS A 190 -10.20 8.19 -1.70
N ILE A 191 -9.16 7.93 -0.91
CA ILE A 191 -8.00 8.79 -0.66
C ILE A 191 -6.84 8.26 -1.50
N ASP A 192 -6.11 9.15 -2.19
CA ASP A 192 -4.88 8.82 -2.91
C ASP A 192 -3.69 9.56 -2.28
N ILE A 193 -2.70 8.82 -1.81
CA ILE A 193 -1.42 9.30 -1.28
C ILE A 193 -0.32 8.88 -2.26
N LYS A 194 0.52 9.83 -2.66
CA LYS A 194 1.60 9.62 -3.62
C LYS A 194 2.90 10.27 -3.16
N PRO A 195 4.06 9.78 -3.61
CA PRO A 195 5.34 10.48 -3.40
C PRO A 195 5.27 11.95 -3.84
N SER A 196 5.92 12.83 -3.06
CA SER A 196 5.82 14.29 -3.21
C SER A 196 6.70 14.84 -4.35
N ASP A 197 7.81 14.17 -4.67
CA ASP A 197 8.72 14.50 -5.78
C ASP A 197 9.04 13.23 -6.61
N PRO A 198 9.06 13.32 -7.94
CA PRO A 198 9.29 12.20 -8.86
C PRO A 198 10.79 11.94 -9.13
N ASP A 199 11.68 12.13 -8.14
CA ASP A 199 13.08 11.70 -8.28
C ASP A 199 13.25 10.18 -8.30
N ALA A 200 12.14 9.43 -8.19
CA ALA A 200 12.03 8.04 -8.56
C ALA A 200 11.38 7.91 -9.95
N ILE A 201 12.02 7.13 -10.84
CA ILE A 201 11.47 6.78 -12.16
C ILE A 201 10.05 6.23 -11.97
N GLU A 202 9.06 6.95 -12.49
CA GLU A 202 7.67 6.49 -12.53
C GLU A 202 7.63 5.15 -13.27
N ARG A 203 7.31 4.06 -12.57
CA ARG A 203 7.08 2.76 -13.22
C ARG A 203 5.76 2.85 -13.98
N ILE A 204 5.86 2.70 -15.30
CA ILE A 204 4.74 2.64 -16.23
C ILE A 204 3.70 1.63 -15.72
N SER A 205 2.46 2.08 -15.51
CA SER A 205 1.32 1.18 -15.28
C SER A 205 1.02 0.44 -16.57
N LEU A 206 0.76 -0.87 -16.48
CA LEU A 206 0.46 -1.73 -17.63
C LEU A 206 -0.97 -1.56 -18.17
N GLU A 207 -1.71 -0.53 -17.75
CA GLU A 207 -3.14 -0.35 -18.05
C GLU A 207 -3.49 0.86 -18.92
N GLU A 208 -2.52 1.43 -19.64
CA GLU A 208 -2.82 2.37 -20.73
C GLU A 208 -2.06 2.00 -22.02
N PRO A 209 -2.67 2.14 -23.21
CA PRO A 209 -1.96 1.88 -24.45
C PRO A 209 -0.77 2.82 -24.55
N ALA A 210 0.42 2.23 -24.74
CA ALA A 210 1.70 2.94 -24.82
C ALA A 210 1.60 4.22 -25.69
N TYR A 211 1.55 5.38 -25.04
CA TYR A 211 1.52 6.66 -25.74
C TYR A 211 2.95 7.07 -26.14
N ARG A 212 3.11 7.27 -27.45
CA ARG A 212 4.33 7.65 -28.17
C ARG A 212 4.74 9.11 -27.89
N GLY A 213 5.27 9.39 -26.71
CA GLY A 213 5.72 10.74 -26.32
C GLY A 213 7.18 11.00 -26.68
N ILE A 214 7.48 12.17 -27.26
CA ILE A 214 8.84 12.69 -27.41
C ILE A 214 9.08 13.76 -26.34
N TYR A 215 10.21 13.69 -25.64
CA TYR A 215 10.56 14.61 -24.55
C TYR A 215 11.96 15.20 -24.78
N ASN A 216 12.19 16.41 -24.27
CA ASN A 216 13.56 16.95 -24.16
C ASN A 216 14.26 16.43 -22.90
N LEU A 217 15.55 16.74 -22.73
CA LEU A 217 16.34 16.33 -21.56
C LEU A 217 15.88 16.97 -20.23
N LEU A 218 14.96 17.93 -20.26
CA LEU A 218 14.34 18.53 -19.08
C LEU A 218 12.99 17.86 -18.74
N GLY A 219 12.61 16.77 -19.43
CA GLY A 219 11.35 16.06 -19.20
C GLY A 219 10.11 16.77 -19.80
N ILE A 220 10.30 17.82 -20.60
CA ILE A 220 9.18 18.53 -21.24
C ILE A 220 8.71 17.75 -22.46
N LYS A 221 7.41 17.41 -22.50
CA LYS A 221 6.76 16.76 -23.65
C LYS A 221 6.72 17.71 -24.85
N LEU A 222 7.21 17.22 -25.99
CA LEU A 222 7.23 17.94 -27.26
C LEU A 222 6.07 17.46 -28.14
N ASN A 223 5.15 18.36 -28.48
CA ASN A 223 4.03 18.09 -29.39
C ASN A 223 4.41 18.40 -30.84
N ILE A 224 5.60 17.97 -31.26
CA ILE A 224 6.17 18.20 -32.60
C ILE A 224 6.70 16.85 -33.10
N PRO A 225 6.43 16.43 -34.36
CA PRO A 225 6.97 15.18 -34.91
C PRO A 225 8.51 15.13 -34.82
N PHE A 226 9.06 13.94 -34.57
CA PHE A 226 10.51 13.77 -34.38
C PHE A 226 11.32 14.34 -35.54
N GLU A 227 10.79 14.22 -36.76
CA GLU A 227 11.37 14.67 -38.03
C GLU A 227 11.48 16.20 -38.14
N GLN A 228 10.69 16.95 -37.37
CA GLN A 228 10.68 18.42 -37.37
C GLN A 228 11.48 19.03 -36.22
N LEU A 229 11.98 18.22 -35.28
CA LEU A 229 12.82 18.71 -34.18
C LEU A 229 14.19 19.23 -34.67
N PRO A 230 14.80 20.23 -34.02
CA PRO A 230 16.17 20.61 -34.31
C PRO A 230 17.16 19.48 -33.93
N SER A 231 18.43 19.61 -34.34
CA SER A 231 19.48 18.70 -33.89
C SER A 231 19.62 18.76 -32.38
N GLY A 232 19.69 17.60 -31.73
CA GLY A 232 19.63 17.54 -30.27
C GLY A 232 19.44 16.13 -29.73
N VAL A 233 19.39 16.03 -28.41
CA VAL A 233 19.13 14.78 -27.69
C VAL A 233 17.70 14.79 -27.18
N TYR A 234 16.96 13.72 -27.47
CA TYR A 234 15.56 13.55 -27.11
C TYR A 234 15.34 12.20 -26.44
N ILE A 235 14.27 12.08 -25.66
CA ILE A 235 13.74 10.80 -25.20
C ILE A 235 12.54 10.48 -26.09
N VAL A 236 12.63 9.40 -26.86
CA VAL A 236 11.57 8.90 -27.74
C VAL A 236 11.22 7.51 -27.24
N ASP A 237 9.98 7.31 -26.80
CA ASP A 237 9.51 6.02 -26.27
C ASP A 237 10.42 5.44 -25.18
N GLY A 238 10.89 6.30 -24.26
CA GLY A 238 11.79 5.92 -23.17
C GLY A 238 13.25 5.71 -23.56
N VAL A 239 13.60 5.83 -24.84
CA VAL A 239 14.97 5.65 -25.35
C VAL A 239 15.60 7.00 -25.67
N LYS A 240 16.85 7.20 -25.25
CA LYS A 240 17.65 8.38 -25.61
C LYS A 240 18.06 8.30 -27.08
N VAL A 241 17.62 9.25 -27.89
CA VAL A 241 17.91 9.35 -29.32
C VAL A 241 18.63 10.66 -29.62
N PHE A 242 19.70 10.59 -30.42
CA PHE A 242 20.40 11.77 -30.93
C PHE A 242 19.94 12.06 -32.36
N LYS A 243 19.32 13.23 -32.56
CA LYS A 243 18.96 13.75 -33.87
C LYS A 243 20.11 14.58 -34.43
N LYS A 244 20.64 14.15 -35.57
CA LYS A 244 21.63 14.90 -36.36
C LYS A 244 20.97 16.09 -37.04
#